data_AF-A0A4R3I006-F1
#
_entry.id   AF-A0A4R3I006-F1
#
_cell.length_a   1.000
_cell.length_b   1.000
_cell.length_c   1.000
_cell.angle_alpha   90.00
_cell.angle_beta   90.00
_cell.angle_gamma   90.00
#
_symmetry.space_group_name_H-M   'P 1'
#
loop_
_entity.id
_entity.type
_entity.pdbx_description
1 polymer ?
#
loop_
_entity_poly.entity_id
_entity_poly.type
_entity_poly.pdbx_seq_one_letter_code
_entity_poly.pdbx_strand_id
1 'polypeptide(L)'
;MSMPAHDRLLAILSRNHIGLANAISGDALAKQMGCGARTIRALVLKLRENAVAVCGRPETGYYIANTAEEVDATCKLLETHGLHQLAVAARLRKTTLPELLGQLHLNT
;
A
#
# COMPACT_ATOMS: atom_id res chain seq x y z
N MET A 1 21.26 8.50 16.44
CA MET A 1 20.80 7.49 15.45
C MET A 1 19.90 8.20 14.44
N SER A 2 20.12 8.01 13.14
CA SER A 2 19.29 8.64 12.10
C SER A 2 17.92 7.96 12.04
N MET A 3 16.84 8.73 12.03
CA MET A 3 15.47 8.21 11.94
C MET A 3 15.24 7.52 10.57
N PRO A 4 14.75 6.26 10.54
CA PRO A 4 14.41 5.57 9.30
C PRO A 4 13.47 6.38 8.41
N ALA A 5 13.62 6.23 7.09
CA ALA A 5 12.84 7.01 6.13
C ALA A 5 11.32 6.76 6.20
N HIS A 6 10.90 5.54 6.54
CA HIS A 6 9.49 5.21 6.72
C HIS A 6 8.90 5.81 8.00
N ASP A 7 9.67 5.90 9.09
CA ASP A 7 9.25 6.59 10.31
C ASP A 7 9.06 8.09 10.05
N ARG A 8 9.94 8.69 9.24
CA ARG A 8 9.79 10.10 8.84
C ARG A 8 8.51 10.32 8.02
N LEU A 9 8.20 9.42 7.09
CA LEU A 9 6.94 9.44 6.33
C LEU A 9 5.74 9.31 7.27
N LEU A 10 5.79 8.37 8.23
CA LEU A 10 4.76 8.20 9.24
C LEU A 10 4.56 9.49 10.04
N ALA A 11 5.62 10.14 10.50
CA ALA A 11 5.53 11.40 11.24
C ALA A 11 4.87 12.52 10.43
N ILE A 12 5.14 12.61 9.12
CA ILE A 12 4.47 13.57 8.23
C ILE A 12 2.98 13.26 8.14
N LEU A 13 2.61 12.00 7.88
CA LEU A 13 1.22 11.60 7.74
C LEU A 13 0.43 11.76 9.04
N SER A 14 0.99 11.33 10.18
CA SER A 14 0.35 11.43 11.49
C SER A 14 0.12 12.87 11.95
N ARG A 15 0.89 13.83 11.44
CA ARG A 15 0.75 15.22 11.85
C ARG A 15 -0.46 15.90 11.20
N ASN A 16 -0.65 15.70 9.89
CA ASN A 16 -1.60 16.50 9.10
C ASN A 16 -2.50 15.69 8.14
N HIS A 17 -2.29 14.39 7.98
CA HIS A 17 -2.92 13.57 6.94
C HIS A 17 -3.66 12.37 7.53
N ILE A 18 -4.59 12.66 8.46
CA ILE A 18 -5.48 11.67 9.07
C ILE A 18 -6.86 11.78 8.40
N GLY A 19 -7.36 10.66 7.89
CA GLY A 19 -8.61 10.57 7.12
C GLY A 19 -8.46 11.02 5.66
N LEU A 20 -9.34 10.50 4.81
CA LEU A 20 -9.32 10.72 3.36
C LEU A 20 -9.39 12.21 2.98
N ALA A 21 -10.14 13.01 3.75
CA ALA A 21 -10.28 14.45 3.51
C ALA A 21 -8.94 15.21 3.58
N ASN A 22 -7.95 14.66 4.29
CA ASN A 22 -6.64 15.25 4.46
C ASN A 22 -5.55 14.54 3.64
N ALA A 23 -5.93 13.75 2.63
CA ALA A 23 -4.98 12.99 1.83
C ALA A 23 -4.01 13.89 1.06
N ILE A 24 -2.80 13.36 0.86
CA ILE A 24 -1.70 14.06 0.16
C ILE A 24 -1.23 13.23 -1.03
N SER A 25 -1.05 13.89 -2.18
CA SER A 25 -0.58 13.21 -3.39
C SER A 25 0.83 12.62 -3.20
N GLY A 26 1.10 11.52 -3.93
CA GLY A 26 2.41 10.88 -3.89
C GLY A 26 3.55 11.82 -4.32
N ASP A 27 3.29 12.72 -5.25
CA ASP A 27 4.29 13.69 -5.74
C ASP A 27 4.58 14.79 -4.71
N ALA A 28 3.56 15.25 -3.98
CA ALA A 28 3.74 16.21 -2.89
C ALA A 28 4.56 15.58 -1.74
N LEU A 29 4.25 14.34 -1.37
CA LEU A 29 5.06 13.59 -0.40
C LEU A 29 6.49 13.36 -0.88
N ALA A 30 6.67 13.00 -2.15
CA ALA A 30 7.98 12.79 -2.75
C ALA A 30 8.84 14.07 -2.66
N LYS A 31 8.24 15.23 -2.98
CA LYS A 31 8.87 16.54 -2.86
C LYS A 31 9.24 16.88 -1.41
N GLN A 32 8.34 16.65 -0.45
CA GLN A 32 8.61 16.89 0.97
C GLN A 32 9.72 15.98 1.52
N MET A 33 9.77 14.74 1.04
CA MET A 33 10.77 13.75 1.45
C MET A 33 12.11 13.87 0.69
N GLY A 34 12.19 14.70 -0.35
CA GLY A 34 13.37 14.82 -1.20
C GLY A 34 13.69 13.53 -1.96
N CYS A 35 12.67 12.77 -2.37
CA CYS A 35 12.83 11.48 -3.06
C CYS A 35 11.86 11.35 -4.24
N GLY A 36 11.89 10.22 -4.96
CA GLY A 36 10.96 9.95 -6.07
C GLY A 36 9.65 9.30 -5.61
N ALA A 37 8.60 9.43 -6.42
CA ALA A 37 7.29 8.82 -6.13
C ALA A 37 7.33 7.29 -6.05
N ARG A 38 8.31 6.63 -6.69
CA ARG A 38 8.56 5.18 -6.54
C ARG A 38 9.03 4.85 -5.12
N THR A 39 9.90 5.68 -4.54
CA THR A 39 10.37 5.53 -3.16
C THR A 39 9.22 5.68 -2.18
N ILE A 40 8.32 6.65 -2.37
CA ILE A 40 7.11 6.81 -1.54
C ILE A 40 6.27 5.53 -1.52
N ARG A 41 6.01 4.91 -2.68
CA ARG A 41 5.26 3.65 -2.75
C ARG A 41 5.92 2.52 -1.93
N ALA A 42 7.25 2.42 -1.98
CA ALA A 42 8.00 1.43 -1.20
C ALA A 42 7.95 1.71 0.31
N LEU A 43 8.05 2.99 0.72
CA LEU A 43 7.92 3.36 2.13
C LEU A 43 6.51 3.10 2.67
N VAL A 44 5.47 3.41 1.88
CA VAL A 44 4.07 3.10 2.25
C VAL A 44 3.85 1.60 2.38
N LEU A 45 4.38 0.80 1.46
CA LEU A 45 4.35 -0.66 1.58
C LEU A 45 5.00 -1.10 2.90
N LYS A 46 6.17 -0.54 3.24
CA LYS A 46 6.86 -0.90 4.48
C LYS A 46 6.05 -0.55 5.74
N LEU A 47 5.36 0.59 5.72
CA LEU A 47 4.46 0.97 6.81
C LEU A 47 3.28 -0.01 6.94
N ARG A 48 2.69 -0.44 5.83
CA ARG A 48 1.60 -1.44 5.83
C ARG A 48 2.05 -2.82 6.32
N GLU A 49 3.25 -3.26 5.93
CA GLU A 49 3.88 -4.49 6.46
C GLU A 49 4.04 -4.43 7.99
N ASN A 50 4.26 -3.23 8.54
CA ASN A 50 4.36 -2.98 9.98
C ASN A 50 2.98 -2.73 10.64
N ALA A 51 1.89 -3.15 10.00
CA ALA A 51 0.50 -2.97 10.45
C ALA A 51 0.07 -1.51 10.68
N VAL A 52 0.73 -0.53 10.05
CA VAL A 52 0.29 0.86 10.07
C VAL A 52 -0.79 1.07 9.01
N ALA A 53 -1.92 1.65 9.41
CA ALA A 53 -3.11 1.88 8.58
C ALA A 53 -2.95 3.02 7.56
N VAL A 54 -1.86 3.01 6.78
CA VAL A 54 -1.64 3.97 5.69
C VAL A 54 -2.48 3.59 4.47
N CYS A 55 -3.53 4.35 4.24
CA CYS A 55 -4.43 4.21 3.13
C CYS A 55 -3.94 5.01 1.92
N GLY A 56 -4.50 4.72 0.75
CA GLY A 56 -4.29 5.59 -0.41
C GLY A 56 -4.57 4.96 -1.76
N ARG A 57 -4.93 5.82 -2.71
CA ARG A 57 -5.20 5.50 -4.11
C ARG A 57 -4.49 6.50 -5.02
N PRO A 58 -4.19 6.15 -6.29
CA PRO A 58 -3.57 7.10 -7.22
C PRO A 58 -4.34 8.42 -7.35
N GLU A 59 -5.66 8.39 -7.27
CA GLU A 59 -6.54 9.55 -7.47
C GLU A 59 -6.63 10.42 -6.21
N THR A 60 -6.56 9.82 -5.02
CA THR A 60 -6.78 10.52 -3.74
C THR A 60 -5.49 10.86 -3.00
N GLY A 61 -4.39 10.15 -3.26
CA GLY A 61 -3.16 10.25 -2.48
C GLY A 61 -3.18 9.38 -1.22
N TYR A 62 -2.22 9.61 -0.32
CA TYR A 62 -1.95 8.83 0.88
C TYR A 62 -2.40 9.57 2.15
N TYR A 63 -2.83 8.80 3.14
CA TYR A 63 -3.28 9.29 4.46
C TYR A 63 -3.25 8.13 5.47
N ILE A 64 -3.34 8.43 6.76
CA ILE A 64 -3.61 7.43 7.81
C ILE A 64 -5.12 7.34 8.00
N ALA A 65 -5.64 6.11 8.05
CA ALA A 65 -7.07 5.89 8.28
C ALA A 65 -7.53 6.57 9.57
N ASN A 66 -8.64 7.31 9.48
CA ASN A 66 -9.38 7.83 10.61
C ASN A 66 -10.52 6.88 11.01
N THR A 67 -11.02 6.07 10.08
CA THR A 67 -12.13 5.14 10.33
C THR A 67 -11.83 3.72 9.83
N ALA A 68 -12.58 2.74 10.35
CA ALA A 68 -12.45 1.34 9.94
C ALA A 68 -12.82 1.14 8.46
N GLU A 69 -13.79 1.91 7.95
CA GLU A 69 -14.23 1.84 6.57
C GLU A 69 -13.13 2.25 5.59
N GLU A 70 -12.27 3.19 5.97
CA GLU A 70 -11.10 3.59 5.17
C GLU A 70 -10.04 2.48 5.11
N VAL A 71 -9.85 1.76 6.21
CA VAL A 71 -9.00 0.55 6.27
C VAL A 71 -9.58 -0.53 5.37
N ASP A 72 -10.86 -0.85 5.52
CA ASP A 72 -11.54 -1.88 4.74
C ASP A 72 -11.52 -1.55 3.24
N ALA A 73 -11.74 -0.29 2.88
CA ALA A 73 -11.67 0.17 1.50
C ALA A 73 -10.25 0.02 0.90
N THR A 74 -9.21 0.15 1.73
CA THR A 74 -7.82 -0.10 1.34
C THR A 74 -7.54 -1.59 1.21
N CYS A 75 -8.00 -2.42 2.16
CA CYS A 75 -7.87 -3.87 2.11
C CYS A 75 -8.51 -4.45 0.84
N LYS A 76 -9.75 -4.06 0.51
CA LYS A 76 -10.45 -4.50 -0.72
C LYS A 76 -9.68 -4.14 -2.01
N LEU A 77 -9.03 -2.98 -2.02
CA LEU A 77 -8.18 -2.57 -3.15
C LEU A 77 -6.92 -3.43 -3.25
N LEU A 78 -6.26 -3.71 -2.12
CA LEU A 78 -5.09 -4.58 -2.07
C LEU A 78 -5.44 -6.01 -2.50
N GLU A 79 -6.56 -6.55 -2.02
CA GLU A 79 -7.09 -7.86 -2.43
C GLU A 79 -7.33 -7.91 -3.95
N THR A 80 -8.04 -6.91 -4.49
CA THR A 80 -8.32 -6.84 -5.94
C THR A 80 -7.03 -6.78 -6.76
N HIS A 81 -6.06 -5.96 -6.33
CA HIS A 81 -4.77 -5.84 -6.99
C HIS A 81 -3.98 -7.16 -6.92
N GLY A 82 -3.96 -7.81 -5.75
CA GLY A 82 -3.32 -9.11 -5.54
C GLY A 82 -3.91 -10.18 -6.45
N LEU A 83 -5.24 -10.31 -6.47
CA LEU A 83 -5.96 -11.25 -7.34
C LEU A 83 -5.65 -10.98 -8.82
N HIS A 84 -5.60 -9.71 -9.24
CA HIS A 84 -5.22 -9.37 -10.61
C HIS A 84 -3.80 -9.82 -10.95
N GLN A 85 -2.82 -9.55 -10.08
CA GLN A 85 -1.43 -9.98 -10.30
C GLN A 85 -1.31 -11.51 -10.35
N LEU A 86 -2.03 -12.22 -9.48
CA LEU A 86 -2.07 -13.69 -9.49
C LEU A 86 -2.72 -14.23 -10.78
N ALA A 87 -3.78 -13.60 -11.27
CA ALA A 87 -4.40 -13.97 -12.54
C ALA A 87 -3.45 -13.76 -13.73
N VAL A 88 -2.67 -12.68 -13.74
CA VAL A 88 -1.60 -12.45 -14.74
C VAL A 88 -0.55 -13.54 -14.64
N ALA A 89 -0.09 -13.88 -13.44
CA ALA A 89 0.89 -14.96 -13.23
C ALA A 89 0.38 -16.31 -13.73
N ALA A 90 -0.90 -16.64 -13.51
CA ALA A 90 -1.53 -17.87 -14.01
C ALA A 90 -1.50 -17.93 -15.54
N ARG A 91 -1.84 -16.83 -16.22
CA ARG A 91 -1.78 -16.72 -17.69
C ARG A 91 -0.36 -16.88 -18.23
N LEU A 92 0.63 -16.24 -17.61
CA LEU A 92 2.05 -16.38 -18.00
C LEU A 92 2.52 -17.83 -17.89
N ARG A 93 2.02 -18.56 -16.90
CA ARG A 93 2.29 -19.98 -16.68
C ARG A 93 1.36 -20.92 -17.45
N LYS A 94 0.45 -20.38 -18.27
CA LYS A 94 -0.57 -21.14 -19.04
C LYS A 94 -1.40 -22.09 -18.17
N THR A 95 -1.76 -21.65 -16.96
CA THR A 95 -2.61 -22.38 -16.00
C THR A 95 -3.76 -21.49 -15.54
N THR A 96 -4.70 -22.06 -14.80
CA THR A 96 -5.82 -21.31 -14.20
C THR A 96 -5.44 -20.74 -12.83
N LEU A 97 -6.16 -19.70 -12.37
CA LEU A 97 -5.93 -19.14 -11.03
C LEU A 97 -6.15 -20.19 -9.91
N PRO A 98 -7.21 -21.03 -9.94
CA PRO A 98 -7.36 -22.11 -8.95
C PRO A 98 -6.21 -23.10 -8.93
N GLU A 99 -5.67 -23.49 -10.09
CA GLU A 99 -4.50 -24.39 -10.15
C GLU A 99 -3.23 -23.73 -9.61
N LEU A 100 -2.99 -22.45 -9.94
CA LEU A 100 -1.88 -21.67 -9.40
C LEU A 100 -1.97 -21.54 -7.86
N LEU A 101 -3.17 -21.33 -7.33
CA LEU A 101 -3.44 -21.26 -5.89
C LEU A 101 -3.42 -22.64 -5.22
N GLY A 102 -3.83 -23.70 -5.94
CA GLY A 102 -3.72 -25.08 -5.48
C GLY A 102 -2.27 -25.53 -5.35
N GLN A 103 -1.36 -25.00 -6.18
CA GLN A 103 0.09 -25.13 -6.00
C GLN A 103 0.66 -24.31 -4.83
N LEU A 104 -0.13 -23.37 -4.28
CA LEU A 104 0.19 -22.62 -3.06
C LEU A 104 -0.25 -23.32 -1.78
N HIS A 105 -1.02 -24.43 -1.87
CA HIS A 105 -1.11 -25.38 -0.75
C HIS A 105 0.28 -26.03 -0.59
N LEU A 106 1.11 -25.36 0.20
CA LEU A 106 2.35 -25.91 0.71
C LEU A 106 2.01 -27.22 1.42
N ASN A 107 2.67 -28.30 1.00
CA ASN A 107 2.86 -29.49 1.81
C ASN A 107 3.09 -29.05 3.27
N THR A 108 2.11 -29.34 4.12
CA THR A 108 2.25 -29.23 5.57
C THR A 108 2.71 -30.56 6.10
#